data_AF-A0A328LJY9-F1
#
_entry.id   AF-A0A328LJY9-F1
#
_cell.length_a   1.000
_cell.length_b   1.000
_cell.length_c   1.000
_cell.angle_alpha   90.00
_cell.angle_beta   90.00
_cell.angle_gamma   90.00
#
_symmetry.space_group_name_H-M   'P 1'
#
loop_
_entity.id
_entity.type
_entity.pdbx_description
1 polymer ?
#
loop_
_entity_poly.entity_id
_entity_poly.type
_entity_poly.pdbx_seq_one_letter_code
_entity_poly.pdbx_strand_id
1 'polypeptide(L)'
;MPLIIICVLKKSQLIIQYKLDGLFSIKYHDRPYAMINDVYPNFFKEWEFMMKTRNYWTRAMALEALKWTIEEKEKLTNIQYIYWQCINGYAHR
;
A
#
# COMPACT_ATOMS: atom_id res chain seq x y z
N MET A 1 -13.77 -4.11 -3.74
CA MET A 1 -13.20 -5.48 -3.84
C MET A 1 -11.96 -5.60 -2.95
N PRO A 2 -12.08 -6.07 -1.71
CA PRO A 2 -11.00 -6.08 -0.71
C PRO A 2 -10.10 -7.32 -0.78
N LEU A 3 -9.88 -7.90 -1.97
CA LEU A 3 -9.11 -9.15 -2.13
C LEU A 3 -7.61 -8.94 -2.40
N ILE A 4 -7.19 -7.75 -2.85
CA ILE A 4 -5.76 -7.46 -3.11
C ILE A 4 -4.97 -7.35 -1.79
N ILE A 5 -5.64 -6.98 -0.68
CA ILE A 5 -5.01 -6.77 0.63
C ILE A 5 -4.63 -8.09 1.32
N ILE A 6 -5.32 -9.20 1.04
CA ILE A 6 -5.06 -10.49 1.70
C ILE A 6 -3.92 -11.27 1.01
N CYS A 7 -3.73 -11.12 -0.31
CA CYS A 7 -2.75 -11.94 -1.05
C CYS A 7 -1.28 -11.65 -0.73
N VAL A 8 -0.94 -10.46 -0.24
CA VAL A 8 0.46 -10.13 0.08
C VAL A 8 0.88 -10.68 1.47
N LEU A 9 -0.05 -11.14 2.31
CA LEU A 9 0.24 -11.69 3.63
C LEU A 9 0.52 -13.21 3.64
N LYS A 10 0.55 -13.90 2.49
CA LYS A 10 1.14 -15.25 2.34
C LYS A 10 2.59 -15.20 1.83
N LYS A 11 3.34 -14.18 2.26
CA LYS A 11 4.63 -13.70 1.72
C LYS A 11 5.73 -14.75 1.53
N SER A 12 5.82 -15.82 2.31
CA SER A 12 6.96 -16.75 2.22
C SER A 12 6.69 -18.00 1.40
N GLN A 13 5.46 -18.51 1.34
CA GLN A 13 5.23 -19.85 0.78
C GLN A 13 5.45 -19.91 -0.73
N LEU A 14 4.97 -18.92 -1.51
CA LEU A 14 5.11 -18.96 -2.97
C LEU A 14 6.57 -18.78 -3.41
N ILE A 15 7.28 -17.81 -2.83
CA ILE A 15 8.69 -17.54 -3.16
C ILE A 15 9.54 -18.78 -2.85
N ILE A 16 9.29 -19.44 -1.71
CA ILE A 16 9.97 -20.68 -1.32
C ILE A 16 9.56 -21.87 -2.21
N GLN A 17 8.27 -22.01 -2.54
CA GLN A 17 7.77 -23.08 -3.41
C GLN A 17 8.41 -23.04 -4.80
N TYR A 18 8.55 -21.85 -5.37
CA TYR A 18 9.17 -21.66 -6.69
C TYR A 18 10.70 -21.51 -6.63
N LYS A 19 11.32 -21.66 -5.45
CA LYS A 19 12.77 -21.53 -5.25
C LYS A 19 13.33 -20.20 -5.77
N LEU A 20 12.57 -19.12 -5.57
CA LEU A 20 12.92 -17.77 -5.99
C LEU A 20 13.56 -16.97 -4.84
N ASP A 21 13.90 -17.60 -3.73
CA ASP A 21 14.47 -16.97 -2.54
C ASP A 21 15.83 -16.29 -2.84
N GLY A 22 16.72 -16.96 -3.57
CA GLY A 22 18.00 -16.38 -3.98
C GLY A 22 17.84 -15.18 -4.91
N LEU A 23 16.92 -15.26 -5.88
CA LEU A 23 16.59 -14.13 -6.77
C LEU A 23 15.99 -12.97 -5.96
N PHE A 24 15.07 -13.29 -5.06
CA PHE A 24 14.38 -12.33 -4.20
C PHE A 24 15.36 -11.54 -3.32
N SER A 25 16.31 -12.23 -2.69
CA SER A 25 17.31 -11.58 -1.83
C SER A 25 18.37 -10.82 -2.64
N ILE A 26 18.94 -11.44 -3.69
CA ILE A 26 20.06 -10.86 -4.45
C ILE A 26 19.61 -9.69 -5.33
N LYS A 27 18.54 -9.87 -6.12
CA LYS A 27 18.11 -8.85 -7.10
C LYS A 27 17.21 -7.78 -6.46
N TYR A 28 16.34 -8.19 -5.53
CA TYR A 28 15.29 -7.31 -4.99
C TYR A 28 15.51 -6.92 -3.54
N HIS A 29 16.64 -7.31 -2.91
CA HIS A 29 17.02 -6.93 -1.56
C HIS A 29 15.92 -7.17 -0.52
N ASP A 30 15.25 -8.31 -0.64
CA ASP A 30 14.14 -8.71 0.22
C ASP A 30 12.95 -7.73 0.22
N ARG A 31 12.77 -6.96 -0.86
CA ARG A 31 11.66 -6.02 -1.08
C ARG A 31 10.60 -6.65 -2.00
N PRO A 32 9.45 -7.12 -1.47
CA PRO A 32 8.40 -7.74 -2.28
C PRO A 32 7.80 -6.79 -3.31
N TYR A 33 7.68 -5.51 -2.97
CA TYR A 33 7.17 -4.51 -3.88
C TYR A 33 8.06 -4.38 -5.13
N ALA A 34 9.38 -4.39 -4.98
CA ALA A 34 10.30 -4.26 -6.10
C ALA A 34 10.13 -5.42 -7.10
N MET A 35 9.95 -6.64 -6.60
CA MET A 35 9.70 -7.82 -7.42
C MET A 35 8.37 -7.70 -8.19
N ILE A 36 7.29 -7.26 -7.54
CA ILE A 36 5.97 -7.12 -8.19
C ILE A 36 5.96 -5.96 -9.18
N ASN A 37 6.60 -4.84 -8.86
CA ASN A 37 6.67 -3.68 -9.73
C ASN A 37 7.52 -3.94 -10.99
N ASP A 38 8.45 -4.89 -10.96
CA ASP A 38 9.20 -5.35 -12.14
C ASP A 38 8.29 -6.11 -13.12
N VAL A 39 7.34 -6.91 -12.61
CA VAL A 39 6.38 -7.68 -13.43
C VAL A 39 5.18 -6.83 -13.85
N TYR A 40 4.70 -5.97 -12.97
CA TYR A 40 3.52 -5.11 -13.14
C TYR A 40 3.87 -3.65 -12.84
N PRO A 41 4.53 -2.95 -13.78
CA PRO A 41 5.04 -1.61 -13.55
C PRO A 41 3.91 -0.61 -13.28
N ASN A 42 4.04 0.15 -12.18
CA ASN A 42 3.11 1.21 -11.75
C ASN A 42 1.65 0.78 -11.53
N PHE A 43 1.39 -0.53 -11.50
CA PHE A 43 0.04 -1.04 -11.31
C PHE A 43 -0.40 -0.93 -9.84
N PHE A 44 0.52 -1.22 -8.93
CA PHE A 44 0.30 -1.11 -7.49
C PHE A 44 1.13 0.02 -6.91
N LYS A 45 0.63 0.65 -5.85
CA LYS A 45 1.42 1.60 -5.06
C LYS A 45 2.12 0.87 -3.93
N GLU A 46 3.37 1.23 -3.67
CA GLU A 46 4.16 0.60 -2.59
C GLU A 46 3.49 0.76 -1.21
N TRP A 47 2.71 1.82 -1.01
CA TRP A 47 1.97 1.99 0.24
C TRP A 47 0.76 1.07 0.43
N GLU A 48 0.30 0.37 -0.60
CA GLU A 48 -0.76 -0.63 -0.48
C GLU A 48 -0.27 -1.93 0.18
N PHE A 49 1.05 -2.09 0.31
CA PHE A 49 1.68 -3.24 0.94
C PHE A 49 1.88 -2.97 2.44
N MET A 50 1.50 -3.93 3.29
CA MET A 50 1.61 -3.80 4.76
C MET A 50 3.06 -3.92 5.27
N MET A 51 3.96 -4.53 4.50
CA MET A 51 5.33 -4.77 4.94
C MET A 51 6.24 -3.62 4.57
N LYS A 52 6.31 -2.64 5.47
CA LYS A 52 7.15 -1.46 5.34
C LYS A 52 8.33 -1.54 6.29
N THR A 53 9.49 -1.15 5.79
CA THR A 53 10.69 -0.96 6.61
C THR A 53 10.50 0.19 7.60
N ARG A 54 11.28 0.20 8.68
CA ARG A 54 11.32 1.33 9.62
C ARG A 54 11.69 2.60 8.84
N ASN A 55 10.98 3.70 9.06
CA ASN A 55 11.14 5.00 8.37
C ASN A 55 10.70 5.04 6.89
N TYR A 56 9.92 4.07 6.41
CA TYR A 56 9.37 4.13 5.05
C TYR A 56 8.45 5.35 4.83
N TRP A 57 7.63 5.70 5.83
CA TRP A 57 6.66 6.78 5.70
C TRP A 57 7.31 8.14 5.91
N THR A 58 7.32 8.96 4.86
CA THR A 58 7.55 10.40 4.97
C THR A 58 6.22 11.14 5.00
N ARG A 59 6.20 12.36 5.55
CA ARG A 59 4.99 13.21 5.58
C ARG A 59 4.43 13.44 4.16
N ALA A 60 5.30 13.64 3.18
CA ALA A 60 4.91 13.81 1.78
C ALA A 60 4.21 12.56 1.22
N MET A 61 4.79 11.37 1.45
CA MET A 61 4.18 10.11 1.00
C MET A 61 2.86 9.80 1.71
N ALA A 62 2.74 10.14 3.00
CA ALA A 62 1.50 9.98 3.73
C ALA A 62 0.39 10.87 3.17
N LEU A 63 0.71 12.13 2.82
CA LEU A 63 -0.24 13.04 2.18
C LEU A 63 -0.64 12.56 0.78
N GLU A 64 0.30 12.07 -0.02
CA GLU A 64 0.01 11.52 -1.35
C GLU A 64 -0.88 10.28 -1.26
N ALA A 65 -0.56 9.34 -0.37
CA ALA A 65 -1.35 8.14 -0.14
C ALA A 65 -2.77 8.48 0.34
N LEU A 66 -2.91 9.49 1.20
CA LEU A 66 -4.20 9.97 1.67
C LEU A 66 -5.02 10.57 0.53
N LYS A 67 -4.41 11.47 -0.26
CA LYS A 67 -5.05 12.09 -1.42
C LYS A 67 -5.53 11.03 -2.43
N TRP A 68 -4.66 10.10 -2.80
CA TRP A 68 -5.00 8.99 -3.69
C TRP A 68 -6.13 8.12 -3.13
N THR A 69 -6.15 7.85 -1.81
CA THR A 69 -7.22 7.06 -1.20
C THR A 69 -8.58 7.76 -1.31
N ILE A 70 -8.61 9.07 -1.09
CA ILE A 70 -9.85 9.87 -1.17
C ILE A 70 -10.35 9.95 -2.62
N GLU A 71 -9.45 10.27 -3.55
CA GLU A 71 -9.81 10.57 -4.95
C GLU A 71 -10.02 9.32 -5.80
N GLU A 72 -9.09 8.36 -5.73
CA GLU A 72 -9.07 7.22 -6.66
C GLU A 72 -9.76 5.99 -6.07
N LYS A 73 -9.46 5.69 -4.80
CA LYS A 73 -9.93 4.46 -4.16
C LYS A 73 -11.37 4.57 -3.68
N GLU A 74 -11.66 5.60 -2.88
CA GLU A 74 -12.98 5.82 -2.29
C GLU A 74 -13.86 6.77 -3.14
N LYS A 75 -13.26 7.48 -4.13
CA LYS A 75 -13.94 8.41 -5.05
C LYS A 75 -14.86 9.40 -4.33
N LEU A 76 -14.39 9.90 -3.19
CA LEU A 76 -15.18 10.79 -2.35
C LEU A 76 -15.31 12.15 -3.02
N THR A 77 -16.54 12.52 -3.37
CA THR A 77 -16.85 13.90 -3.78
C THR A 77 -16.86 14.82 -2.57
N ASN A 78 -16.65 16.12 -2.81
CA ASN A 78 -16.49 17.17 -1.79
C ASN A 78 -17.51 17.14 -0.63
N ILE A 79 -18.74 16.71 -0.89
CA ILE A 79 -19.82 16.69 0.11
C ILE A 79 -19.57 15.64 1.21
N GLN A 80 -19.04 14.46 0.84
CA GLN A 80 -18.76 13.39 1.80
C GLN A 80 -17.57 13.76 2.71
N TYR A 81 -16.57 14.48 2.18
CA TYR A 81 -15.41 14.94 2.95
C TYR A 81 -15.80 15.99 4.01
N ILE A 82 -16.65 16.97 3.65
CA ILE A 82 -17.18 17.96 4.60
C ILE A 82 -18.00 17.26 5.68
N TYR A 83 -18.85 16.30 5.31
CA TYR A 83 -19.66 15.55 6.27
C TYR A 83 -18.80 14.70 7.22
N TRP A 84 -17.72 14.08 6.71
CA TRP A 84 -16.77 13.31 7.52
C TRP A 84 -15.98 14.21 8.49
N GLN A 85 -15.57 15.40 8.05
CA GLN A 85 -14.95 16.43 8.91
C GLN A 85 -15.93 16.94 9.97
N CYS A 86 -17.21 17.16 9.62
CA CYS A 86 -18.22 17.55 10.59
C CYS A 86 -18.50 16.46 11.62
N ILE A 87 -18.55 15.18 11.25
CA ILE A 87 -18.78 14.09 12.22
C ILE A 87 -17.58 13.85 13.13
N ASN A 88 -16.35 13.91 12.59
CA ASN A 88 -15.14 13.58 13.34
C ASN A 88 -14.46 14.81 13.98
N GLY A 89 -14.83 16.03 13.57
CA GLY A 89 -14.31 17.30 14.08
C GLY A 89 -14.90 17.75 15.42
N TYR A 90 -15.94 17.08 15.94
CA TYR A 90 -16.46 17.31 17.30
C TYR A 90 -15.81 16.42 18.36
N ALA A 91 -14.89 15.52 18.00
CA ALA A 91 -14.27 14.58 18.94
C ALA A 91 -12.90 15.04 19.49
N HIS A 92 -12.50 16.29 19.23
CA HIS A 92 -11.27 16.88 19.76
C HIS A 92 -11.53 18.22 20.49
N ARG A 93 -12.56 18.23 21.33
CA ARG A 93 -12.70 19.18 22.44
C ARG A 93 -13.01 18.42 23.72
#